data_AF-A0A4Q5RBN7-F1
#
_entry.id   AF-A0A4Q5RBN7-F1
#
_cell.length_a   1.000
_cell.length_b   1.000
_cell.length_c   1.000
_cell.angle_alpha   90.00
_cell.angle_beta   90.00
_cell.angle_gamma   90.00
#
_symmetry.space_group_name_H-M   'P 1'
#
loop_
_entity.id
_entity.type
_entity.pdbx_description
1 polymer ?
#
loop_
_entity_poly.entity_id
_entity_poly.type
_entity_poly.pdbx_seq_one_letter_code
_entity_poly.pdbx_strand_id
1 'polypeptide(L)'
;MPRNSIINLIMRYAAYYQSFILVLSCFLVLGGSLRARAQATLHKDLKKDFGAVGDGRTDDQPAFEKAAAFFNQRAQTPNGAGRAVLRIPPGVYRAGRPGLGGLRDLLPLTGCRNLAIVGDDSATTEIRYADSLRYGSFDPATHLPYESPLAYFTDGRYATSLGTAIALVRCENVEIANLRLNGNSPRMVVGGHWGDVGIQVGSDGIFVSDSRRIRVRRVAAHHFGRDGIQVLNRLAKRVDDPAQEDILLENSRFDYNGRQGLSITGVNGLRAVNCSFSHTGRVVIAALGRPLYSNPGAGVDVEPEGAYVANVRLESCRLVDNAGQGLVSDRYGEGAPNVKNVVVTNCLLWGVTNWSAWVRQTGFLFENCRIYGAFITGSYAAAYPTRFVGCTFEDRAYHGQPAYGQHLLYSNAEARAMRFTNCRFVGTRNGLVSAKPAAPDSASRFQFRDCAFEFDTAEPPLGAADQLTGVVFGGSTIFTNGPHRIGSQPREIVLGSAETPNSAVVQAGSQLQLLAPDCRYLLPAGLVVGRSGSVVIGAGSTLVVSEQAGKVPELYVGPTARLVVRKGGTLEMQPHTKVTLAGELVVEEGAHFVRDAQAEVRQIGKGRLQLK
;
A
#
# COMPACT_ATOMS: atom_id res chain seq x y z
N MET A 1 -40.98 -35.45 63.67
CA MET A 1 -40.53 -36.84 63.88
C MET A 1 -40.06 -37.41 62.54
N PRO A 2 -38.93 -38.12 62.50
CA PRO A 2 -37.76 -37.67 61.72
C PRO A 2 -37.47 -38.56 60.48
N ARG A 3 -37.04 -38.01 59.34
CA ARG A 3 -35.64 -37.69 58.96
C ARG A 3 -34.63 -38.73 59.47
N ASN A 4 -34.38 -39.80 58.68
CA ASN A 4 -33.09 -40.49 58.55
C ASN A 4 -33.25 -41.79 57.73
N SER A 5 -33.12 -41.71 56.40
CA SER A 5 -32.94 -42.93 55.58
C SER A 5 -32.41 -42.74 54.15
N ILE A 6 -32.24 -41.51 53.64
CA ILE A 6 -31.79 -41.30 52.24
C ILE A 6 -30.28 -40.98 52.13
N ILE A 7 -29.54 -40.87 53.24
CA ILE A 7 -28.08 -40.59 53.21
C ILE A 7 -27.22 -41.88 53.16
N ASN A 8 -27.77 -43.06 53.47
CA ASN A 8 -26.99 -44.31 53.47
C ASN A 8 -26.94 -45.08 52.14
N LEU A 9 -27.70 -44.67 51.11
CA LEU A 9 -27.68 -45.34 49.81
C LEU A 9 -26.74 -44.67 48.79
N ILE A 10 -26.40 -43.38 48.97
CA ILE A 10 -25.50 -42.64 48.07
C ILE A 10 -24.02 -42.84 48.44
N MET A 11 -23.70 -43.20 49.68
CA MET A 11 -22.32 -43.45 50.11
C MET A 11 -21.76 -44.86 49.79
N ARG A 12 -22.58 -45.80 49.30
CA ARG A 12 -22.10 -47.14 48.91
C ARG A 12 -21.79 -47.32 47.42
N TYR A 13 -22.14 -46.36 46.57
CA TYR A 13 -21.79 -46.38 45.13
C TYR A 13 -20.53 -45.56 44.77
N ALA A 14 -20.01 -44.74 45.68
CA ALA A 14 -18.80 -43.95 45.46
C ALA A 14 -17.49 -44.71 45.75
N ALA A 15 -17.54 -45.82 46.50
CA ALA A 15 -16.36 -46.57 46.91
C ALA A 15 -15.96 -47.73 45.96
N TYR A 16 -16.77 -48.03 44.94
CA TYR A 16 -16.45 -49.07 43.93
C TYR A 16 -15.96 -48.50 42.59
N TYR A 17 -16.15 -47.21 42.32
CA TYR A 17 -15.66 -46.56 41.09
C TYR A 17 -14.25 -45.96 41.22
N GLN A 18 -13.75 -45.72 42.44
CA GLN A 18 -12.38 -45.24 42.64
C GLN A 18 -11.32 -46.36 42.59
N SER A 19 -11.68 -47.61 42.83
CA SER A 19 -10.74 -48.74 42.81
C SER A 19 -10.53 -49.34 41.41
N PHE A 20 -11.45 -49.08 40.46
CA PHE A 20 -11.28 -49.53 39.06
C PHE A 20 -10.51 -48.51 38.20
N ILE A 21 -10.49 -47.23 38.59
CA ILE A 21 -9.69 -46.18 37.92
C ILE A 21 -8.21 -46.27 38.33
N LEU A 22 -7.88 -46.79 39.51
CA LEU A 22 -6.49 -46.88 39.98
C LEU A 22 -5.70 -48.05 39.33
N VAL A 23 -6.35 -49.15 38.95
CA VAL A 23 -5.66 -50.32 38.36
C VAL A 23 -5.45 -50.16 36.84
N LEU A 24 -6.31 -49.41 36.14
CA LEU A 24 -6.04 -49.01 34.75
C LEU A 24 -4.99 -47.89 34.65
N SER A 25 -4.83 -47.08 35.71
CA SER A 25 -3.81 -46.02 35.79
C SER A 25 -2.40 -46.57 36.04
N CYS A 26 -2.25 -47.74 36.67
CA CYS A 26 -0.92 -48.35 36.88
C CYS A 26 -0.40 -49.16 35.68
N PHE A 27 -1.25 -49.54 34.72
CA PHE A 27 -0.80 -50.16 33.45
C PHE A 27 -0.52 -49.15 32.32
N LEU A 28 -0.91 -47.88 32.46
CA LEU A 28 -0.58 -46.81 31.51
C LEU A 28 0.68 -46.01 31.88
N VAL A 29 1.27 -46.23 33.06
CA VAL A 29 2.46 -45.49 33.54
C VAL A 29 3.78 -46.27 33.33
N LEU A 30 3.73 -47.50 32.81
CA LEU A 30 4.91 -48.28 32.41
C LEU A 30 5.09 -48.42 30.89
N GLY A 31 4.25 -47.75 30.10
CA GLY A 31 4.31 -47.73 28.64
C GLY A 31 5.10 -46.54 28.11
N GLY A 32 6.44 -46.65 28.11
CA GLY A 32 7.32 -45.88 27.24
C GLY A 32 7.28 -44.37 27.41
N SER A 33 8.25 -43.85 28.16
CA SER A 33 8.78 -42.52 27.86
C SER A 33 9.30 -42.53 26.42
N LEU A 34 8.42 -42.21 25.46
CA LEU A 34 8.79 -41.82 24.11
C LEU A 34 9.58 -40.52 24.28
N ARG A 35 10.88 -40.67 24.58
CA ARG A 35 11.87 -39.63 24.31
C ARG A 35 11.64 -39.29 22.85
N ALA A 36 11.00 -38.14 22.60
CA ALA A 36 10.96 -37.54 21.28
C ALA A 36 12.43 -37.35 20.88
N ARG A 37 13.00 -38.36 20.19
CA ARG A 37 14.33 -38.26 19.61
C ARG A 37 14.23 -37.08 18.67
N ALA A 38 14.93 -36.00 18.99
CA ALA A 38 15.08 -34.88 18.09
C ALA A 38 15.55 -35.46 16.74
N GLN A 39 14.67 -35.43 15.74
CA GLN A 39 15.03 -35.92 14.41
C GLN A 39 16.23 -35.09 13.94
N ALA A 40 17.31 -35.78 13.57
CA ALA A 40 18.48 -35.13 13.01
C ALA A 40 18.07 -34.29 11.80
N THR A 41 18.59 -33.07 11.71
CA THR A 41 18.36 -32.21 10.54
C THR A 41 19.01 -32.85 9.32
N LEU A 42 18.25 -33.01 8.24
CA LEU A 42 18.78 -33.45 6.96
C LEU A 42 19.51 -32.30 6.28
N HIS A 43 20.79 -32.47 5.97
CA HIS A 43 21.58 -31.47 5.24
C HIS A 43 21.86 -31.95 3.82
N LYS A 44 21.60 -31.07 2.85
CA LYS A 44 21.96 -31.23 1.44
C LYS A 44 22.68 -30.00 0.94
N ASP A 45 23.72 -30.19 0.15
CA ASP A 45 24.55 -29.14 -0.45
C ASP A 45 24.41 -29.20 -1.98
N LEU A 46 24.06 -28.06 -2.60
CA LEU A 46 23.76 -28.02 -4.03
C LEU A 46 24.92 -28.51 -4.90
N LYS A 47 26.18 -28.23 -4.50
CA LYS A 47 27.36 -28.68 -5.24
C LYS A 47 27.59 -30.17 -4.98
N LYS A 48 27.68 -30.57 -3.71
CA LYS A 48 28.10 -31.94 -3.34
C LYS A 48 27.04 -33.00 -3.64
N ASP A 49 25.77 -32.71 -3.38
CA ASP A 49 24.70 -33.69 -3.48
C ASP A 49 23.98 -33.69 -4.84
N PHE A 50 23.98 -32.56 -5.54
CA PHE A 50 23.21 -32.40 -6.78
C PHE A 50 24.05 -32.05 -8.02
N GLY A 51 25.36 -31.79 -7.83
CA GLY A 51 26.32 -31.65 -8.91
C GLY A 51 26.39 -30.25 -9.53
N ALA A 52 25.92 -29.21 -8.84
CA ALA A 52 26.11 -27.84 -9.31
C ALA A 52 27.59 -27.42 -9.25
N VAL A 53 27.99 -26.55 -10.17
CA VAL A 53 29.35 -26.00 -10.27
C VAL A 53 29.41 -24.59 -9.68
N GLY A 54 28.47 -23.72 -10.03
CA GLY A 54 28.42 -22.34 -9.51
C GLY A 54 29.58 -21.44 -9.97
N ASP A 55 30.08 -21.64 -11.18
CA ASP A 55 31.20 -20.89 -11.79
C ASP A 55 30.76 -19.72 -12.68
N GLY A 56 29.44 -19.48 -12.76
CA GLY A 56 28.82 -18.46 -13.61
C GLY A 56 28.74 -18.81 -15.10
N ARG A 57 29.19 -20.00 -15.50
CA ARG A 57 29.30 -20.46 -16.89
C ARG A 57 28.50 -21.74 -17.12
N THR A 58 28.76 -22.76 -16.29
CA THR A 58 28.10 -24.05 -16.33
C THR A 58 26.60 -23.89 -16.11
N ASP A 59 25.80 -24.60 -16.90
CA ASP A 59 24.36 -24.65 -16.70
C ASP A 59 24.03 -25.58 -15.52
N ASP A 60 23.68 -24.96 -14.40
CA ASP A 60 23.35 -25.59 -13.13
C ASP A 60 21.86 -25.95 -13.01
N GLN A 61 21.03 -25.69 -14.02
CA GLN A 61 19.61 -26.06 -14.01
C GLN A 61 19.38 -27.54 -13.65
N PRO A 62 20.11 -28.52 -14.21
CA PRO A 62 19.92 -29.93 -13.86
C PRO A 62 20.18 -30.24 -12.37
N ALA A 63 21.04 -29.47 -11.69
CA ALA A 63 21.30 -29.65 -10.26
C ALA A 63 20.10 -29.14 -9.42
N PHE A 64 19.50 -28.02 -9.81
CA PHE A 64 18.27 -27.53 -9.18
C PHE A 64 17.09 -28.47 -9.41
N GLU A 65 16.94 -29.03 -10.61
CA GLU A 65 15.90 -30.01 -10.91
C GLU A 65 16.04 -31.28 -10.04
N LYS A 66 17.26 -31.77 -9.86
CA LYS A 66 17.55 -32.88 -8.93
C LYS A 66 17.23 -32.53 -7.49
N ALA A 67 17.58 -31.32 -7.05
CA ALA A 67 17.26 -30.84 -5.70
C ALA A 67 15.74 -30.75 -5.48
N ALA A 68 15.00 -30.18 -6.43
CA ALA A 68 13.54 -30.10 -6.41
C ALA A 68 12.92 -31.50 -6.31
N ALA A 69 13.33 -32.43 -7.18
CA ALA A 69 12.85 -33.80 -7.20
C ALA A 69 13.08 -34.49 -5.84
N PHE A 70 14.28 -34.33 -5.26
CA PHE A 70 14.61 -34.91 -3.95
C PHE A 70 13.70 -34.39 -2.83
N PHE A 71 13.50 -33.07 -2.73
CA PHE A 71 12.66 -32.50 -1.66
C PHE A 71 11.17 -32.75 -1.86
N ASN A 72 10.69 -32.80 -3.10
CA ASN A 72 9.32 -33.17 -3.42
C ASN A 72 9.03 -34.65 -3.09
N GLN A 73 9.96 -35.56 -3.43
CA GLN A 73 9.83 -36.95 -3.04
C GLN A 73 9.85 -37.11 -1.52
N ARG A 74 10.76 -36.40 -0.84
CA ARG A 74 10.82 -36.38 0.63
C ARG A 74 9.49 -35.94 1.25
N ALA A 75 8.84 -34.92 0.70
CA ALA A 75 7.58 -34.38 1.20
C ALA A 75 6.44 -35.42 1.24
N GLN A 76 6.49 -36.43 0.36
CA GLN A 76 5.52 -37.53 0.28
C GLN A 76 5.75 -38.64 1.33
N THR A 77 6.86 -38.58 2.07
CA THR A 77 7.21 -39.60 3.08
C THR A 77 6.92 -39.09 4.50
N PRO A 78 6.77 -39.99 5.50
CA PRO A 78 6.70 -39.59 6.91
C PRO A 78 7.92 -38.76 7.37
N ASN A 79 9.09 -39.01 6.78
CA ASN A 79 10.32 -38.25 7.03
C ASN A 79 10.25 -36.81 6.50
N GLY A 80 9.29 -36.50 5.64
CA GLY A 80 9.02 -35.15 5.13
C GLY A 80 8.65 -34.13 6.21
N ALA A 81 8.25 -34.59 7.40
CA ALA A 81 7.99 -33.73 8.55
C ALA A 81 9.25 -33.30 9.31
N GLY A 82 10.40 -33.97 9.13
CA GLY A 82 11.66 -33.59 9.80
C GLY A 82 12.22 -32.25 9.32
N ARG A 83 13.22 -31.70 10.02
CA ARG A 83 13.93 -30.50 9.54
C ARG A 83 14.88 -30.84 8.39
N ALA A 84 14.94 -30.00 7.38
CA ALA A 84 15.87 -30.15 6.27
C ALA A 84 16.46 -28.80 5.85
N VAL A 85 17.68 -28.83 5.32
CA VAL A 85 18.40 -27.68 4.80
C VAL A 85 18.95 -28.03 3.42
N LEU A 86 18.60 -27.23 2.42
CA LEU A 86 19.33 -27.10 1.17
C LEU A 86 20.29 -25.91 1.29
N ARG A 87 21.58 -26.19 1.41
CA ARG A 87 22.63 -25.18 1.33
C ARG A 87 23.03 -24.96 -0.12
N ILE A 88 23.10 -23.70 -0.53
CA ILE A 88 23.65 -23.25 -1.81
C ILE A 88 24.96 -22.53 -1.50
N PRO A 89 26.13 -23.19 -1.70
CA PRO A 89 27.43 -22.57 -1.41
C PRO A 89 27.68 -21.26 -2.19
N PRO A 90 28.76 -20.53 -1.90
CA PRO A 90 29.15 -19.36 -2.69
C PRO A 90 29.44 -19.76 -4.14
N GLY A 91 29.01 -18.89 -5.05
CA GLY A 91 29.09 -19.11 -6.49
C GLY A 91 28.00 -18.38 -7.25
N VAL A 92 28.15 -18.38 -8.57
CA VAL A 92 27.13 -17.90 -9.51
C VAL A 92 26.58 -19.11 -10.25
N TYR A 93 25.35 -19.49 -9.93
CA TYR A 93 24.69 -20.66 -10.49
C TYR A 93 23.87 -20.23 -11.69
N ARG A 94 24.42 -20.46 -12.89
CA ARG A 94 23.76 -20.07 -14.13
C ARG A 94 22.68 -21.11 -14.46
N ALA A 95 21.45 -20.65 -14.68
CA ALA A 95 20.31 -21.52 -14.97
C ALA A 95 19.71 -21.21 -16.34
N GLY A 96 19.47 -22.26 -17.14
CA GLY A 96 18.82 -22.14 -18.43
C GLY A 96 19.79 -22.29 -19.59
N ARG A 97 19.29 -22.88 -20.68
CA ARG A 97 20.00 -22.98 -21.96
C ARG A 97 19.31 -22.10 -22.99
N PRO A 98 20.06 -21.28 -23.75
CA PRO A 98 19.52 -20.62 -24.93
C PRO A 98 18.88 -21.66 -25.88
N GLY A 99 17.68 -21.40 -26.37
CA GLY A 99 16.95 -22.34 -27.22
C GLY A 99 15.59 -21.80 -27.67
N LEU A 100 14.83 -22.64 -28.38
CA LEU A 100 13.52 -22.27 -28.95
C LEU A 100 12.38 -22.24 -27.91
N GLY A 101 12.59 -22.81 -26.72
CA GLY A 101 11.58 -22.93 -25.68
C GLY A 101 11.87 -22.07 -24.45
N GLY A 102 10.81 -21.78 -23.69
CA GLY A 102 10.89 -21.12 -22.40
C GLY A 102 11.55 -21.97 -21.32
N LEU A 103 11.85 -21.36 -20.17
CA LEU A 103 12.26 -22.10 -18.98
C LEU A 103 11.03 -22.55 -18.17
N ARG A 104 11.18 -23.69 -17.50
CA ARG A 104 10.29 -24.11 -16.43
C ARG A 104 10.77 -23.52 -15.10
N ASP A 105 9.96 -23.63 -14.06
CA ASP A 105 10.39 -23.30 -12.71
C ASP A 105 11.70 -24.00 -12.36
N LEU A 106 12.65 -23.26 -11.81
CA LEU A 106 13.99 -23.77 -11.53
C LEU A 106 14.01 -24.66 -10.27
N LEU A 107 13.37 -24.20 -9.19
CA LEU A 107 13.23 -24.94 -7.94
C LEU A 107 11.74 -25.02 -7.53
N PRO A 108 10.93 -25.84 -8.23
CA PRO A 108 9.52 -26.05 -7.88
C PRO A 108 9.40 -27.00 -6.69
N LEU A 109 8.88 -26.49 -5.57
CA LEU A 109 8.71 -27.23 -4.33
C LEU A 109 7.23 -27.36 -3.99
N THR A 110 6.75 -28.58 -3.85
CA THR A 110 5.35 -28.89 -3.58
C THR A 110 5.20 -29.72 -2.31
N GLY A 111 4.38 -29.24 -1.37
CA GLY A 111 4.11 -29.98 -0.12
C GLY A 111 5.30 -30.04 0.84
N CYS A 112 6.39 -29.32 0.56
CA CYS A 112 7.59 -29.36 1.39
C CYS A 112 7.33 -28.73 2.76
N ARG A 113 7.86 -29.36 3.81
CA ARG A 113 7.70 -28.93 5.19
C ARG A 113 9.04 -28.84 5.90
N ASN A 114 9.18 -27.83 6.77
CA ASN A 114 10.36 -27.63 7.63
C ASN A 114 11.68 -27.60 6.84
N LEU A 115 11.69 -26.86 5.73
CA LEU A 115 12.81 -26.76 4.79
C LEU A 115 13.42 -25.36 4.81
N ALA A 116 14.74 -25.26 4.97
CA ALA A 116 15.48 -24.03 4.73
C ALA A 116 16.28 -24.13 3.43
N ILE A 117 16.18 -23.12 2.57
CA ILE A 117 16.94 -22.95 1.32
C ILE A 117 17.84 -21.74 1.56
N VAL A 118 19.12 -22.01 1.81
CA VAL A 118 20.03 -21.00 2.36
C VAL A 118 21.27 -20.87 1.50
N GLY A 119 21.56 -19.63 1.09
CA GLY A 119 22.89 -19.25 0.67
C GLY A 119 23.79 -18.93 1.86
N ASP A 120 25.08 -18.71 1.57
CA ASP A 120 26.00 -18.23 2.59
C ASP A 120 25.81 -16.71 2.78
N ASP A 121 25.72 -15.94 1.69
CA ASP A 121 25.37 -14.52 1.67
C ASP A 121 24.84 -14.09 0.28
N SER A 122 23.88 -13.16 0.25
CA SER A 122 23.31 -12.60 -0.98
C SER A 122 24.30 -11.80 -1.84
N ALA A 123 25.47 -11.42 -1.31
CA ALA A 123 26.54 -10.82 -2.12
C ALA A 123 27.42 -11.85 -2.83
N THR A 124 27.44 -13.11 -2.37
CA THR A 124 28.37 -14.15 -2.86
C THR A 124 27.70 -15.42 -3.38
N THR A 125 26.40 -15.59 -3.12
CA THR A 125 25.58 -16.71 -3.62
C THR A 125 24.48 -16.16 -4.54
N GLU A 126 24.63 -16.38 -5.83
CA GLU A 126 23.71 -15.89 -6.86
C GLU A 126 23.16 -17.03 -7.72
N ILE A 127 21.84 -17.08 -7.89
CA ILE A 127 21.17 -17.87 -8.92
C ILE A 127 20.84 -16.91 -10.07
N ARG A 128 21.40 -17.13 -11.25
CA ARG A 128 21.29 -16.20 -12.38
C ARG A 128 20.76 -16.91 -13.63
N TYR A 129 19.73 -16.35 -14.24
CA TYR A 129 19.25 -16.81 -15.54
C TYR A 129 20.30 -16.58 -16.63
N ALA A 130 20.41 -17.53 -17.56
CA ALA A 130 21.36 -17.48 -18.64
C ALA A 130 21.13 -16.30 -19.60
N ASP A 131 22.19 -15.86 -20.25
CA ASP A 131 22.12 -14.88 -21.34
C ASP A 131 21.28 -15.43 -22.51
N SER A 132 20.64 -14.53 -23.25
CA SER A 132 19.87 -14.81 -24.47
C SER A 132 18.65 -15.73 -24.31
N LEU A 133 18.13 -15.87 -23.09
CA LEU A 133 16.83 -16.50 -22.88
C LEU A 133 15.72 -15.64 -23.49
N ARG A 134 14.74 -16.29 -24.11
CA ARG A 134 13.59 -15.63 -24.76
C ARG A 134 12.47 -15.39 -23.76
N TYR A 135 11.88 -14.20 -23.79
CA TYR A 135 10.78 -13.81 -22.90
C TYR A 135 9.73 -12.99 -23.66
N GLY A 136 8.45 -13.40 -23.61
CA GLY A 136 7.34 -12.75 -24.31
C GLY A 136 6.80 -13.54 -25.50
N SER A 137 6.19 -12.85 -26.47
CA SER A 137 5.59 -13.48 -27.66
C SER A 137 6.57 -13.62 -28.82
N PHE A 138 6.68 -14.84 -29.36
CA PHE A 138 7.50 -15.18 -30.53
C PHE A 138 6.68 -15.98 -31.53
N ASP A 139 6.88 -15.74 -32.81
CA ASP A 139 6.23 -16.52 -33.85
C ASP A 139 6.75 -17.97 -33.81
N PRO A 140 5.86 -18.99 -33.74
CA PRO A 140 6.29 -20.37 -33.57
C PRO A 140 7.00 -20.97 -34.79
N ALA A 141 6.82 -20.39 -35.99
CA ALA A 141 7.43 -20.87 -37.23
C ALA A 141 8.78 -20.19 -37.51
N THR A 142 8.84 -18.87 -37.32
CA THR A 142 10.04 -18.06 -37.62
C THR A 142 10.92 -17.82 -36.41
N HIS A 143 10.38 -18.00 -35.21
CA HIS A 143 11.05 -17.75 -33.94
C HIS A 143 11.48 -16.29 -33.69
N LEU A 144 10.96 -15.36 -34.49
CA LEU A 144 11.16 -13.93 -34.32
C LEU A 144 10.17 -13.35 -33.30
N PRO A 145 10.49 -12.21 -32.65
CA PRO A 145 9.52 -11.48 -31.85
C PRO A 145 8.20 -11.26 -32.61
N TYR A 146 7.08 -11.60 -31.98
CA TYR A 146 5.75 -11.45 -32.57
C TYR A 146 4.91 -10.48 -31.75
N GLU A 147 4.53 -9.37 -32.37
CA GLU A 147 3.60 -8.40 -31.81
C GLU A 147 2.21 -8.66 -32.42
N SER A 148 1.27 -9.08 -31.58
CA SER A 148 -0.11 -9.31 -32.02
C SER A 148 -0.77 -7.98 -32.43
N PRO A 149 -1.61 -7.96 -33.49
CA PRO A 149 -2.43 -6.80 -33.79
C PRO A 149 -3.61 -6.63 -32.80
N LEU A 150 -3.94 -7.68 -32.02
CA LEU A 150 -4.98 -7.63 -31.00
C LEU A 150 -4.42 -7.04 -29.70
N ALA A 151 -5.16 -6.14 -29.06
CA ALA A 151 -4.78 -5.57 -27.77
C ALA A 151 -4.73 -6.63 -26.64
N TYR A 152 -5.58 -7.66 -26.71
CA TYR A 152 -5.54 -8.82 -25.83
C TYR A 152 -5.08 -10.04 -26.62
N PHE A 153 -3.95 -10.63 -26.22
CA PHE A 153 -3.35 -11.76 -26.92
C PHE A 153 -2.79 -12.81 -25.97
N THR A 154 -3.39 -14.00 -25.96
CA THR A 154 -3.02 -15.09 -25.03
C THR A 154 -2.85 -16.45 -25.71
N ASP A 155 -2.52 -16.48 -27.01
CA ASP A 155 -2.20 -17.73 -27.70
C ASP A 155 -0.92 -18.35 -27.13
N GLY A 156 -1.06 -19.47 -26.42
CA GLY A 156 0.03 -20.15 -25.74
C GLY A 156 1.13 -20.66 -26.67
N ARG A 157 0.87 -20.79 -27.99
CA ARG A 157 1.88 -21.19 -28.98
C ARG A 157 2.95 -20.13 -29.21
N TYR A 158 2.62 -18.87 -28.93
CA TYR A 158 3.54 -17.74 -29.07
C TYR A 158 4.25 -17.42 -27.74
N ALA A 159 3.70 -17.90 -26.61
CA ALA A 159 4.19 -17.58 -25.28
C ALA A 159 5.53 -18.24 -24.98
N THR A 160 6.54 -17.43 -24.65
CA THR A 160 7.81 -17.91 -24.09
C THR A 160 7.97 -17.39 -22.67
N SER A 161 7.72 -18.27 -21.69
CA SER A 161 7.87 -18.04 -20.25
C SER A 161 9.25 -18.45 -19.75
N LEU A 162 9.77 -17.79 -18.73
CA LEU A 162 10.98 -18.19 -18.00
C LEU A 162 10.68 -18.87 -16.65
N GLY A 163 9.40 -19.05 -16.31
CA GLY A 163 8.98 -19.67 -15.07
C GLY A 163 9.39 -18.86 -13.83
N THR A 164 9.52 -19.55 -12.70
CA THR A 164 9.88 -18.99 -11.39
C THR A 164 11.23 -19.52 -10.92
N ALA A 165 12.09 -18.70 -10.33
CA ALA A 165 13.35 -19.19 -9.75
C ALA A 165 13.09 -20.12 -8.55
N ILE A 166 12.21 -19.75 -7.62
CA ILE A 166 11.77 -20.60 -6.50
C ILE A 166 10.24 -20.57 -6.38
N ALA A 167 9.59 -21.71 -6.60
CA ALA A 167 8.15 -21.83 -6.46
C ALA A 167 7.80 -22.69 -5.24
N LEU A 168 6.95 -22.17 -4.35
CA LEU A 168 6.47 -22.85 -3.14
C LEU A 168 4.97 -23.08 -3.25
N VAL A 169 4.55 -24.33 -3.42
CA VAL A 169 3.15 -24.72 -3.57
C VAL A 169 2.74 -25.66 -2.45
N ARG A 170 1.74 -25.28 -1.64
CA ARG A 170 1.28 -26.08 -0.49
C ARG A 170 2.40 -26.40 0.51
N CYS A 171 3.36 -25.50 0.65
CA CYS A 171 4.50 -25.64 1.54
C CYS A 171 4.19 -25.10 2.94
N GLU A 172 4.92 -25.59 3.94
CA GLU A 172 4.73 -25.17 5.33
C GLU A 172 6.05 -25.04 6.09
N ASN A 173 6.25 -23.92 6.77
CA ASN A 173 7.48 -23.64 7.53
C ASN A 173 8.72 -23.77 6.65
N VAL A 174 8.76 -22.96 5.58
CA VAL A 174 9.87 -22.90 4.63
C VAL A 174 10.58 -21.56 4.75
N GLU A 175 11.91 -21.57 4.77
CA GLU A 175 12.75 -20.38 4.77
C GLU A 175 13.58 -20.30 3.49
N ILE A 176 13.64 -19.13 2.87
CA ILE A 176 14.56 -18.76 1.80
C ILE A 176 15.43 -17.64 2.35
N ALA A 177 16.75 -17.83 2.43
CA ALA A 177 17.62 -16.82 3.01
C ALA A 177 18.97 -16.68 2.33
N ASN A 178 19.53 -15.46 2.39
CA ASN A 178 20.90 -15.15 1.98
C ASN A 178 21.21 -15.48 0.51
N LEU A 179 20.28 -15.17 -0.39
CA LEU A 179 20.40 -15.48 -1.82
C LEU A 179 20.20 -14.24 -2.67
N ARG A 180 20.93 -14.16 -3.77
CA ARG A 180 20.58 -13.30 -4.91
C ARG A 180 19.91 -14.14 -5.99
N LEU A 181 18.72 -13.74 -6.39
CA LEU A 181 17.99 -14.29 -7.54
C LEU A 181 18.01 -13.23 -8.64
N ASN A 182 18.61 -13.55 -9.78
CA ASN A 182 18.83 -12.61 -10.86
C ASN A 182 18.19 -13.13 -12.15
N GLY A 183 17.09 -12.50 -12.57
CA GLY A 183 16.41 -12.85 -13.81
C GLY A 183 17.22 -12.46 -15.07
N ASN A 184 18.27 -11.65 -14.94
CA ASN A 184 19.17 -11.27 -16.03
C ASN A 184 18.45 -10.61 -17.24
N SER A 185 17.37 -9.86 -16.97
CA SER A 185 16.58 -9.19 -18.01
C SER A 185 17.36 -8.34 -19.02
N PRO A 186 18.44 -7.60 -18.67
CA PRO A 186 19.21 -6.83 -19.66
C PRO A 186 19.82 -7.67 -20.78
N ARG A 187 19.96 -8.99 -20.57
CA ARG A 187 20.55 -9.94 -21.52
C ARG A 187 19.53 -10.92 -22.11
N MET A 188 18.24 -10.71 -21.87
CA MET A 188 17.18 -11.50 -22.50
C MET A 188 16.97 -11.08 -23.95
N VAL A 189 16.43 -12.01 -24.75
CA VAL A 189 15.79 -11.69 -26.03
C VAL A 189 14.31 -11.48 -25.73
N VAL A 190 13.82 -10.25 -25.88
CA VAL A 190 12.44 -9.91 -25.53
C VAL A 190 11.56 -9.93 -26.79
N GLY A 191 10.47 -10.67 -26.71
CA GLY A 191 9.44 -10.81 -27.75
C GLY A 191 8.42 -9.67 -27.72
N GLY A 192 7.31 -9.86 -28.44
CA GLY A 192 6.16 -8.94 -28.36
C GLY A 192 5.31 -9.17 -27.11
N HIS A 193 4.23 -8.40 -27.00
CA HIS A 193 3.32 -8.46 -25.86
C HIS A 193 2.59 -9.80 -25.73
N TRP A 194 2.22 -10.16 -24.50
CA TRP A 194 1.37 -11.32 -24.19
C TRP A 194 0.48 -10.97 -22.99
N GLY A 195 -0.82 -11.12 -23.13
CA GLY A 195 -1.84 -10.58 -22.23
C GLY A 195 -2.54 -9.37 -22.84
N ASP A 196 -3.14 -8.55 -21.97
CA ASP A 196 -3.76 -7.25 -22.31
C ASP A 196 -2.79 -6.08 -22.22
N VAL A 197 -1.87 -6.09 -21.25
CA VAL A 197 -1.01 -4.94 -20.95
C VAL A 197 0.44 -5.35 -20.69
N GLY A 198 1.24 -5.37 -21.76
CA GLY A 198 2.67 -5.69 -21.70
C GLY A 198 2.96 -7.17 -21.86
N ILE A 199 3.89 -7.71 -21.07
CA ILE A 199 4.34 -9.11 -21.15
C ILE A 199 3.99 -9.80 -19.83
N GLN A 200 2.88 -10.52 -19.79
CA GLN A 200 2.35 -11.15 -18.57
C GLN A 200 2.68 -12.65 -18.44
N VAL A 201 3.60 -13.16 -19.26
CA VAL A 201 4.11 -14.53 -19.11
C VAL A 201 5.09 -14.63 -17.94
N GLY A 202 5.20 -15.82 -17.36
CA GLY A 202 6.01 -16.08 -16.16
C GLY A 202 7.47 -15.72 -16.37
N SER A 203 8.03 -15.02 -15.40
CA SER A 203 9.46 -14.74 -15.25
C SER A 203 9.59 -14.11 -13.87
N ASP A 204 9.46 -14.93 -12.83
CA ASP A 204 9.34 -14.47 -11.45
C ASP A 204 10.52 -14.91 -10.59
N GLY A 205 10.85 -14.11 -9.58
CA GLY A 205 11.84 -14.50 -8.58
C GLY A 205 11.31 -15.59 -7.67
N ILE A 206 10.24 -15.29 -6.94
CA ILE A 206 9.64 -16.21 -5.97
C ILE A 206 8.13 -16.25 -6.18
N PHE A 207 7.56 -17.46 -6.17
CA PHE A 207 6.12 -17.65 -6.17
C PHE A 207 5.70 -18.45 -4.94
N VAL A 208 4.73 -17.92 -4.18
CA VAL A 208 4.18 -18.58 -3.00
C VAL A 208 2.69 -18.81 -3.24
N SER A 209 2.26 -20.08 -3.22
CA SER A 209 0.87 -20.44 -3.39
C SER A 209 0.42 -21.53 -2.42
N ASP A 210 -0.79 -21.36 -1.90
CA ASP A 210 -1.44 -22.16 -0.87
C ASP A 210 -0.51 -22.61 0.28
N SER A 211 0.42 -21.74 0.69
CA SER A 211 1.50 -22.06 1.64
C SER A 211 1.41 -21.26 2.94
N ARG A 212 2.01 -21.77 4.03
CA ARG A 212 2.01 -21.13 5.36
C ARG A 212 3.38 -21.08 6.01
N ARG A 213 3.60 -20.12 6.90
CA ARG A 213 4.84 -19.96 7.69
C ARG A 213 6.06 -19.85 6.78
N ILE A 214 5.96 -18.99 5.77
CA ILE A 214 7.01 -18.79 4.76
C ILE A 214 7.85 -17.59 5.16
N ARG A 215 9.16 -17.76 5.19
CA ARG A 215 10.12 -16.69 5.55
C ARG A 215 11.08 -16.44 4.39
N VAL A 216 11.16 -15.20 3.92
CA VAL A 216 12.14 -14.76 2.92
C VAL A 216 13.01 -13.70 3.57
N ARG A 217 14.29 -13.97 3.78
CA ARG A 217 15.18 -13.13 4.62
C ARG A 217 16.50 -12.82 3.93
N ARG A 218 16.87 -11.54 3.83
CA ARG A 218 18.14 -11.14 3.18
C ARG A 218 18.26 -11.73 1.77
N VAL A 219 17.18 -11.63 1.00
CA VAL A 219 17.13 -12.05 -0.40
C VAL A 219 17.10 -10.81 -1.29
N ALA A 220 17.82 -10.86 -2.40
CA ALA A 220 17.72 -9.88 -3.47
C ALA A 220 17.18 -10.57 -4.73
N ALA A 221 15.92 -10.36 -5.08
CA ALA A 221 15.29 -10.89 -6.28
C ALA A 221 15.06 -9.76 -7.29
N HIS A 222 15.82 -9.74 -8.38
CA HIS A 222 15.85 -8.58 -9.28
C HIS A 222 16.04 -8.95 -10.74
N HIS A 223 15.73 -8.00 -11.62
CA HIS A 223 15.91 -8.14 -13.08
C HIS A 223 15.13 -9.34 -13.65
N PHE A 224 14.01 -9.69 -13.04
CA PHE A 224 13.04 -10.64 -13.58
C PHE A 224 12.13 -9.94 -14.61
N GLY A 225 11.63 -10.70 -15.59
CA GLY A 225 10.77 -10.16 -16.63
C GLY A 225 9.39 -9.76 -16.11
N ARG A 226 8.89 -10.48 -15.10
CA ARG A 226 7.61 -10.24 -14.45
C ARG A 226 7.79 -9.74 -13.02
N ASP A 227 7.52 -10.55 -12.00
CA ASP A 227 7.44 -10.11 -10.61
C ASP A 227 8.65 -10.56 -9.77
N GLY A 228 9.12 -9.71 -8.85
CA GLY A 228 10.16 -10.11 -7.91
C GLY A 228 9.69 -11.22 -6.98
N ILE A 229 8.48 -11.07 -6.45
CA ILE A 229 7.75 -12.09 -5.69
C ILE A 229 6.24 -11.94 -5.89
N GLN A 230 5.54 -13.07 -6.03
CA GLN A 230 4.08 -13.12 -6.00
C GLN A 230 3.58 -14.06 -4.89
N VAL A 231 2.59 -13.61 -4.13
CA VAL A 231 1.89 -14.40 -3.11
C VAL A 231 0.42 -14.56 -3.53
N LEU A 232 0.06 -15.80 -3.88
CA LEU A 232 -1.27 -16.22 -4.34
C LEU A 232 -1.76 -17.43 -3.55
N ASN A 233 -2.17 -17.20 -2.32
CA ASN A 233 -2.84 -18.16 -1.45
C ASN A 233 -4.37 -18.04 -1.59
N ARG A 234 -5.04 -19.19 -1.67
CA ARG A 234 -6.51 -19.34 -1.64
C ARG A 234 -6.97 -20.11 -0.39
N LEU A 235 -6.18 -20.03 0.68
CA LEU A 235 -6.43 -20.74 1.94
C LEU A 235 -7.56 -20.06 2.72
N ALA A 236 -7.54 -18.74 2.85
CA ALA A 236 -8.62 -17.97 3.46
C ALA A 236 -9.94 -18.17 2.69
N LYS A 237 -11.03 -18.44 3.41
CA LYS A 237 -12.36 -18.68 2.80
C LYS A 237 -13.27 -17.44 2.82
N ARG A 238 -12.87 -16.41 3.56
CA ARG A 238 -13.54 -15.11 3.69
C ARG A 238 -12.52 -14.05 4.12
N VAL A 239 -12.87 -12.78 3.97
CA VAL A 239 -11.97 -11.65 4.28
C VAL A 239 -11.63 -11.52 5.78
N ASP A 240 -12.45 -12.10 6.64
CA ASP A 240 -12.36 -12.13 8.10
C ASP A 240 -11.97 -13.51 8.65
N ASP A 241 -11.38 -14.37 7.82
CA ASP A 241 -10.88 -15.68 8.24
C ASP A 241 -9.84 -15.50 9.37
N PRO A 242 -10.00 -16.16 10.53
CA PRO A 242 -9.06 -16.01 11.64
C PRO A 242 -7.72 -16.72 11.39
N ALA A 243 -7.67 -17.68 10.45
CA ALA A 243 -6.48 -18.48 10.20
C ALA A 243 -5.48 -17.72 9.31
N GLN A 244 -4.58 -16.98 9.96
CA GLN A 244 -3.47 -16.32 9.27
C GLN A 244 -2.42 -17.33 8.78
N GLU A 245 -1.77 -16.97 7.69
CA GLU A 245 -0.86 -17.81 6.90
C GLU A 245 0.61 -17.57 7.26
N ASP A 246 0.94 -16.49 7.99
CA ASP A 246 2.29 -16.16 8.49
C ASP A 246 3.35 -16.11 7.37
N ILE A 247 3.17 -15.20 6.41
CA ILE A 247 4.16 -14.93 5.35
C ILE A 247 5.02 -13.72 5.77
N LEU A 248 6.34 -13.91 5.88
CA LEU A 248 7.28 -12.88 6.29
C LEU A 248 8.35 -12.63 5.21
N LEU A 249 8.43 -11.40 4.74
CA LEU A 249 9.54 -10.87 3.95
C LEU A 249 10.36 -9.93 4.84
N GLU A 250 11.65 -10.14 4.97
CA GLU A 250 12.47 -9.36 5.91
C GLU A 250 13.84 -9.02 5.30
N ASN A 251 14.25 -7.75 5.43
CA ASN A 251 15.57 -7.29 5.00
C ASN A 251 15.89 -7.66 3.54
N SER A 252 14.91 -7.62 2.66
CA SER A 252 14.99 -8.16 1.29
C SER A 252 14.71 -7.10 0.22
N ARG A 253 15.17 -7.34 -1.00
CA ARG A 253 15.03 -6.41 -2.14
C ARG A 253 14.38 -7.12 -3.31
N PHE A 254 13.36 -6.49 -3.88
CA PHE A 254 12.61 -6.97 -5.03
C PHE A 254 12.58 -5.89 -6.11
N ASP A 255 13.78 -5.49 -6.56
CA ASP A 255 13.97 -4.28 -7.35
C ASP A 255 14.21 -4.60 -8.84
N TYR A 256 14.00 -3.63 -9.72
CA TYR A 256 14.35 -3.74 -11.16
C TYR A 256 13.65 -4.88 -11.91
N ASN A 257 12.46 -5.30 -11.48
CA ASN A 257 11.66 -6.30 -12.17
C ASN A 257 10.78 -5.65 -13.24
N GLY A 258 10.34 -6.39 -14.26
CA GLY A 258 9.63 -5.81 -15.40
C GLY A 258 8.18 -5.42 -15.10
N ARG A 259 7.49 -6.14 -14.20
CA ARG A 259 6.08 -5.92 -13.86
C ARG A 259 5.87 -5.44 -12.43
N GLN A 260 6.33 -6.15 -11.41
CA GLN A 260 6.15 -5.72 -10.01
C GLN A 260 7.33 -6.11 -9.11
N GLY A 261 7.50 -5.38 -8.01
CA GLY A 261 8.35 -5.85 -6.92
C GLY A 261 7.67 -6.96 -6.13
N LEU A 262 6.44 -6.71 -5.67
CA LEU A 262 5.60 -7.65 -4.92
C LEU A 262 4.15 -7.62 -5.41
N SER A 263 3.65 -8.79 -5.82
CA SER A 263 2.23 -9.03 -6.09
C SER A 263 1.58 -9.72 -4.89
N ILE A 264 0.55 -9.09 -4.34
CA ILE A 264 -0.27 -9.66 -3.27
C ILE A 264 -1.65 -9.99 -3.85
N THR A 265 -1.75 -11.19 -4.43
CA THR A 265 -2.96 -11.61 -5.14
C THR A 265 -3.84 -12.57 -4.37
N GLY A 266 -3.37 -13.06 -3.22
CA GLY A 266 -4.17 -13.72 -2.20
C GLY A 266 -3.32 -14.05 -0.97
N VAL A 267 -3.69 -13.54 0.20
CA VAL A 267 -2.98 -13.84 1.47
C VAL A 267 -3.81 -13.40 2.66
N ASN A 268 -3.73 -14.13 3.76
CA ASN A 268 -4.22 -13.66 5.06
C ASN A 268 -3.07 -13.66 6.07
N GLY A 269 -2.44 -12.52 6.33
CA GLY A 269 -1.27 -12.44 7.22
C GLY A 269 0.05 -12.46 6.47
N LEU A 270 0.37 -11.34 5.82
CA LEU A 270 1.68 -11.05 5.23
C LEU A 270 2.34 -9.88 5.95
N ARG A 271 3.62 -9.99 6.26
CA ARG A 271 4.43 -8.88 6.77
C ARG A 271 5.70 -8.72 5.94
N ALA A 272 5.95 -7.52 5.43
CA ALA A 272 7.22 -7.12 4.83
C ALA A 272 7.89 -6.10 5.75
N VAL A 273 9.14 -6.35 6.16
CA VAL A 273 9.89 -5.50 7.09
C VAL A 273 11.24 -5.14 6.50
N ASN A 274 11.54 -3.83 6.42
CA ASN A 274 12.81 -3.32 5.90
C ASN A 274 13.11 -3.86 4.49
N CYS A 275 12.10 -3.85 3.62
CA CYS A 275 12.20 -4.32 2.24
C CYS A 275 12.23 -3.18 1.23
N SER A 276 12.77 -3.46 0.04
CA SER A 276 12.68 -2.57 -1.13
C SER A 276 11.87 -3.24 -2.23
N PHE A 277 10.98 -2.45 -2.85
CA PHE A 277 10.17 -2.79 -4.02
C PHE A 277 10.25 -1.60 -5.00
N SER A 278 11.45 -1.35 -5.51
CA SER A 278 11.81 -0.10 -6.22
C SER A 278 12.33 -0.36 -7.63
N HIS A 279 12.27 0.66 -8.48
CA HIS A 279 12.82 0.63 -9.84
C HIS A 279 12.21 -0.44 -10.77
N THR A 280 11.02 -0.94 -10.45
CA THR A 280 10.25 -1.79 -11.37
C THR A 280 10.03 -1.07 -12.69
N GLY A 281 10.22 -1.77 -13.81
CA GLY A 281 10.02 -1.24 -15.15
C GLY A 281 11.10 -0.24 -15.61
N ARG A 282 12.25 -0.17 -14.92
CA ARG A 282 13.35 0.78 -15.24
C ARG A 282 14.48 0.18 -16.07
N VAL A 283 14.55 -1.14 -16.21
CA VAL A 283 15.65 -1.81 -16.90
C VAL A 283 15.54 -1.62 -18.40
N VAL A 284 16.43 -0.83 -19.01
CA VAL A 284 16.50 -0.66 -20.46
C VAL A 284 17.07 -1.91 -21.12
N ILE A 285 16.32 -2.45 -22.08
CA ILE A 285 16.76 -3.57 -22.92
C ILE A 285 17.44 -2.98 -24.15
N ALA A 286 18.75 -3.18 -24.29
CA ALA A 286 19.54 -2.58 -25.36
C ALA A 286 18.99 -2.89 -26.75
N ALA A 287 18.54 -4.12 -26.98
CA ALA A 287 17.96 -4.56 -28.26
C ALA A 287 16.61 -3.88 -28.59
N LEU A 288 15.87 -3.41 -27.58
CA LEU A 288 14.60 -2.71 -27.76
C LEU A 288 14.74 -1.18 -27.72
N GLY A 289 15.85 -0.66 -27.19
CA GLY A 289 16.04 0.78 -26.94
C GLY A 289 15.08 1.39 -25.90
N ARG A 290 14.34 0.56 -25.15
CA ARG A 290 13.33 0.99 -24.16
C ARG A 290 13.34 0.10 -22.91
N PRO A 291 12.74 0.57 -21.79
CA PRO A 291 12.58 -0.25 -20.60
C PRO A 291 11.74 -1.51 -20.82
N LEU A 292 12.14 -2.62 -20.19
CA LEU A 292 11.27 -3.78 -20.01
C LEU A 292 10.21 -3.42 -18.98
N TYR A 293 8.98 -3.22 -19.44
CA TYR A 293 7.86 -2.79 -18.65
C TYR A 293 6.62 -3.64 -18.98
N SER A 294 5.96 -4.12 -17.94
CA SER A 294 4.63 -4.70 -18.02
C SER A 294 3.73 -4.07 -16.96
N ASN A 295 2.51 -3.69 -17.32
CA ASN A 295 1.59 -3.01 -16.40
C ASN A 295 1.19 -3.97 -15.24
N PRO A 296 1.02 -3.49 -13.99
CA PRO A 296 1.09 -2.10 -13.53
C PRO A 296 2.49 -1.47 -13.57
N GLY A 297 3.56 -2.25 -13.48
CA GLY A 297 4.91 -1.72 -13.30
C GLY A 297 5.17 -1.24 -11.87
N ALA A 298 4.42 -1.76 -10.88
CA ALA A 298 4.35 -1.21 -9.54
C ALA A 298 5.47 -1.69 -8.60
N GLY A 299 5.68 -0.98 -7.50
CA GLY A 299 6.46 -1.52 -6.38
C GLY A 299 5.70 -2.66 -5.72
N VAL A 300 4.53 -2.34 -5.19
CA VAL A 300 3.61 -3.32 -4.58
C VAL A 300 2.24 -3.22 -5.25
N ASP A 301 1.70 -4.35 -5.66
CA ASP A 301 0.33 -4.47 -6.17
C ASP A 301 -0.50 -5.33 -5.22
N VAL A 302 -1.67 -4.81 -4.83
CA VAL A 302 -2.67 -5.51 -4.04
C VAL A 302 -3.89 -5.72 -4.91
N GLU A 303 -3.96 -6.89 -5.53
CA GLU A 303 -4.97 -7.25 -6.53
C GLU A 303 -5.51 -8.67 -6.24
N PRO A 304 -6.59 -8.82 -5.45
CA PRO A 304 -7.08 -10.15 -5.12
C PRO A 304 -7.67 -10.87 -6.34
N GLU A 305 -6.89 -11.77 -6.94
CA GLU A 305 -7.22 -12.56 -8.15
C GLU A 305 -8.16 -13.74 -7.83
N GLY A 306 -9.39 -13.41 -7.44
CA GLY A 306 -10.38 -14.40 -6.98
C GLY A 306 -10.07 -14.99 -5.60
N ALA A 307 -9.17 -14.35 -4.83
CA ALA A 307 -8.83 -14.69 -3.46
C ALA A 307 -9.19 -13.56 -2.48
N TYR A 308 -8.76 -13.69 -1.24
CA TYR A 308 -8.85 -12.65 -0.21
C TYR A 308 -7.46 -12.13 0.14
N VAL A 309 -7.35 -10.82 0.35
CA VAL A 309 -6.15 -10.17 0.89
C VAL A 309 -6.49 -9.52 2.23
N ALA A 310 -5.96 -10.06 3.32
CA ALA A 310 -6.23 -9.59 4.65
C ALA A 310 -4.96 -9.56 5.53
N ASN A 311 -4.94 -8.64 6.50
CA ASN A 311 -3.88 -8.58 7.52
C ASN A 311 -2.48 -8.44 6.90
N VAL A 312 -2.33 -7.50 5.99
CA VAL A 312 -1.05 -7.20 5.32
C VAL A 312 -0.36 -6.05 6.04
N ARG A 313 0.94 -6.16 6.28
CA ARG A 313 1.77 -5.11 6.89
C ARG A 313 3.01 -4.85 6.07
N LEU A 314 3.24 -3.59 5.70
CA LEU A 314 4.50 -3.11 5.12
C LEU A 314 5.15 -2.16 6.13
N GLU A 315 6.32 -2.51 6.65
CA GLU A 315 6.99 -1.81 7.75
C GLU A 315 8.38 -1.38 7.31
N SER A 316 8.66 -0.07 7.37
CA SER A 316 9.96 0.51 7.00
C SER A 316 10.42 0.14 5.59
N CYS A 317 9.48 0.02 4.65
CA CYS A 317 9.75 -0.37 3.26
C CYS A 317 9.97 0.84 2.34
N ARG A 318 10.61 0.59 1.19
CA ARG A 318 10.84 1.58 0.12
C ARG A 318 10.15 1.15 -1.16
N LEU A 319 9.33 2.03 -1.72
CA LEU A 319 8.61 1.85 -2.98
C LEU A 319 8.90 3.09 -3.84
N VAL A 320 10.07 3.09 -4.48
CA VAL A 320 10.67 4.29 -5.07
C VAL A 320 10.90 4.10 -6.56
N ASP A 321 10.58 5.14 -7.34
CA ASP A 321 10.97 5.26 -8.74
C ASP A 321 10.57 4.04 -9.60
N ASN A 322 9.36 3.52 -9.34
CA ASN A 322 8.75 2.53 -10.20
C ASN A 322 8.18 3.20 -11.45
N ALA A 323 8.21 2.51 -12.59
CA ALA A 323 7.59 2.99 -13.83
C ALA A 323 6.06 3.12 -13.68
N GLY A 324 5.45 2.17 -12.95
CA GLY A 324 4.10 2.22 -12.42
C GLY A 324 4.03 2.87 -11.05
N GLN A 325 2.96 2.58 -10.31
CA GLN A 325 2.76 3.20 -9.00
C GLN A 325 3.73 2.65 -7.94
N GLY A 326 4.02 3.45 -6.91
CA GLY A 326 4.71 2.92 -5.73
C GLY A 326 3.91 1.76 -5.12
N LEU A 327 2.67 2.04 -4.74
CA LEU A 327 1.67 1.05 -4.31
C LEU A 327 0.40 1.19 -5.13
N VAL A 328 -0.15 0.09 -5.63
CA VAL A 328 -1.46 0.07 -6.31
C VAL A 328 -2.40 -0.94 -5.66
N SER A 329 -3.66 -0.56 -5.55
CA SER A 329 -4.78 -1.43 -5.18
C SER A 329 -6.01 -0.93 -5.90
N ASP A 330 -6.22 -1.46 -7.10
CA ASP A 330 -7.22 -0.98 -8.05
C ASP A 330 -8.31 -2.03 -8.26
N ARG A 331 -9.53 -1.74 -7.79
CA ARG A 331 -10.72 -2.53 -8.11
C ARG A 331 -11.90 -1.61 -8.31
N TYR A 332 -12.63 -1.81 -9.39
CA TYR A 332 -13.87 -1.11 -9.70
C TYR A 332 -15.10 -1.88 -9.18
N GLY A 333 -16.13 -1.15 -8.73
CA GLY A 333 -17.46 -1.68 -8.41
C GLY A 333 -17.76 -1.88 -6.92
N GLU A 334 -19.05 -2.00 -6.61
CA GLU A 334 -19.61 -2.09 -5.24
C GLU A 334 -19.62 -3.52 -4.66
N GLY A 335 -18.81 -4.44 -5.23
CA GLY A 335 -18.73 -5.82 -4.76
C GLY A 335 -18.28 -5.94 -3.31
N ALA A 336 -18.59 -7.07 -2.68
CA ALA A 336 -18.14 -7.35 -1.32
C ALA A 336 -16.61 -7.19 -1.21
N PRO A 337 -16.12 -6.53 -0.12
CA PRO A 337 -14.70 -6.28 0.04
C PRO A 337 -13.95 -7.59 0.22
N ASN A 338 -12.95 -7.80 -0.62
CA ASN A 338 -12.00 -8.90 -0.51
C ASN A 338 -10.60 -8.42 -0.07
N VAL A 339 -10.47 -7.13 0.28
CA VAL A 339 -9.28 -6.52 0.86
C VAL A 339 -9.62 -5.91 2.22
N LYS A 340 -8.81 -6.19 3.25
CA LYS A 340 -8.99 -5.63 4.60
C LYS A 340 -7.69 -5.55 5.38
N ASN A 341 -7.58 -4.54 6.24
CA ASN A 341 -6.49 -4.42 7.22
C ASN A 341 -5.10 -4.47 6.56
N VAL A 342 -4.90 -3.59 5.58
CA VAL A 342 -3.60 -3.34 4.97
C VAL A 342 -2.98 -2.13 5.68
N VAL A 343 -1.85 -2.33 6.34
CA VAL A 343 -1.17 -1.30 7.13
C VAL A 343 0.21 -1.03 6.54
N VAL A 344 0.50 0.23 6.25
CA VAL A 344 1.76 0.71 5.70
C VAL A 344 2.38 1.67 6.71
N THR A 345 3.47 1.28 7.34
CA THR A 345 4.05 2.01 8.49
C THR A 345 5.51 2.37 8.23
N ASN A 346 5.91 3.61 8.52
CA ASN A 346 7.28 4.12 8.38
C ASN A 346 7.87 3.93 6.97
N CYS A 347 7.04 3.84 5.93
CA CYS A 347 7.48 3.58 4.57
C CYS A 347 7.80 4.87 3.80
N LEU A 348 8.62 4.73 2.77
CA LEU A 348 8.85 5.77 1.76
C LEU A 348 8.22 5.33 0.43
N LEU A 349 7.27 6.12 -0.06
CA LEU A 349 6.66 5.97 -1.37
C LEU A 349 7.06 7.17 -2.22
N TRP A 350 7.71 6.95 -3.36
CA TRP A 350 8.23 8.04 -4.20
C TRP A 350 7.94 7.82 -5.67
N GLY A 351 6.92 8.49 -6.20
CA GLY A 351 6.48 8.42 -7.59
C GLY A 351 7.06 9.56 -8.44
N VAL A 352 7.73 9.20 -9.55
CA VAL A 352 8.42 10.18 -10.42
C VAL A 352 7.92 10.16 -11.87
N THR A 353 7.49 9.00 -12.38
CA THR A 353 6.81 8.88 -13.68
C THR A 353 5.35 8.48 -13.56
N ASN A 354 4.91 8.13 -12.35
CA ASN A 354 3.57 7.69 -12.04
C ASN A 354 3.29 7.94 -10.55
N TRP A 355 2.07 7.65 -10.10
CA TRP A 355 1.59 7.96 -8.76
C TRP A 355 2.40 7.27 -7.66
N SER A 356 2.60 7.96 -6.54
CA SER A 356 3.26 7.36 -5.37
C SER A 356 2.41 6.26 -4.77
N ALA A 357 1.09 6.44 -4.80
CA ALA A 357 0.13 5.37 -4.56
C ALA A 357 -1.20 5.62 -5.27
N TRP A 358 -1.88 4.53 -5.64
CA TRP A 358 -3.25 4.51 -6.14
C TRP A 358 -4.05 3.49 -5.33
N VAL A 359 -5.02 3.94 -4.52
CA VAL A 359 -5.71 3.05 -3.58
C VAL A 359 -7.21 3.28 -3.61
N ARG A 360 -7.94 2.42 -4.32
CA ARG A 360 -9.42 2.47 -4.34
C ARG A 360 -10.06 1.45 -3.41
N GLN A 361 -9.38 0.36 -3.07
CA GLN A 361 -9.94 -0.70 -2.23
C GLN A 361 -9.98 -0.33 -0.74
N THR A 362 -10.74 -1.11 0.03
CA THR A 362 -11.03 -0.84 1.45
C THR A 362 -9.91 -1.21 2.40
N GLY A 363 -9.89 -0.56 3.56
CA GLY A 363 -9.15 -1.06 4.74
C GLY A 363 -7.66 -0.73 4.76
N PHE A 364 -7.25 0.33 4.08
CA PHE A 364 -5.87 0.83 4.10
C PHE A 364 -5.64 1.85 5.24
N LEU A 365 -4.51 1.68 5.93
CA LEU A 365 -3.99 2.61 6.94
C LEU A 365 -2.51 2.89 6.65
N PHE A 366 -2.17 4.17 6.49
CA PHE A 366 -0.81 4.66 6.37
C PHE A 366 -0.39 5.36 7.66
N GLU A 367 0.74 4.97 8.23
CA GLU A 367 1.26 5.52 9.49
C GLU A 367 2.70 5.99 9.31
N ASN A 368 2.99 7.24 9.67
CA ASN A 368 4.34 7.81 9.66
C ASN A 368 5.07 7.63 8.32
N CYS A 369 4.33 7.63 7.21
CA CYS A 369 4.89 7.46 5.87
C CYS A 369 5.33 8.78 5.28
N ARG A 370 6.35 8.72 4.42
CA ARG A 370 6.74 9.80 3.52
C ARG A 370 6.25 9.46 2.13
N ILE A 371 5.39 10.31 1.59
CA ILE A 371 4.74 10.14 0.29
C ILE A 371 5.21 11.30 -0.58
N TYR A 372 6.15 10.99 -1.47
CA TYR A 372 6.79 11.96 -2.35
C TYR A 372 6.22 11.84 -3.76
N GLY A 373 5.52 12.86 -4.23
CA GLY A 373 4.63 12.78 -5.40
C GLY A 373 3.18 12.51 -5.01
N ALA A 374 2.32 12.35 -6.01
CA ALA A 374 0.89 12.32 -5.81
C ALA A 374 0.35 10.98 -5.29
N PHE A 375 -0.50 11.06 -4.26
CA PHE A 375 -1.40 9.99 -3.84
C PHE A 375 -2.75 10.17 -4.52
N ILE A 376 -3.24 9.13 -5.21
CA ILE A 376 -4.50 9.18 -5.96
C ILE A 376 -5.57 8.30 -5.32
N THR A 377 -6.80 8.82 -5.34
CA THR A 377 -8.04 8.19 -4.90
C THR A 377 -8.11 7.94 -3.39
N GLY A 378 -8.83 6.89 -2.99
CA GLY A 378 -9.14 6.47 -1.64
C GLY A 378 -10.27 5.44 -1.68
N SER A 379 -10.50 4.76 -0.56
CA SER A 379 -11.57 3.77 -0.43
C SER A 379 -12.92 4.33 -0.91
N TYR A 380 -13.59 3.60 -1.79
CA TYR A 380 -14.96 3.91 -2.21
C TYR A 380 -15.99 3.69 -1.09
N ALA A 381 -15.64 2.94 -0.04
CA ALA A 381 -16.55 2.57 1.05
C ALA A 381 -16.28 3.38 2.32
N ALA A 382 -17.28 4.19 2.72
CA ALA A 382 -17.20 5.05 3.90
C ALA A 382 -16.97 4.29 5.22
N ALA A 383 -17.42 3.03 5.31
CA ALA A 383 -17.23 2.17 6.49
C ALA A 383 -15.77 1.74 6.69
N TYR A 384 -14.98 1.74 5.62
CA TYR A 384 -13.58 1.31 5.62
C TYR A 384 -12.71 2.33 4.88
N PRO A 385 -12.64 3.58 5.38
CA PRO A 385 -11.96 4.66 4.68
C PRO A 385 -10.46 4.40 4.62
N THR A 386 -9.80 4.97 3.61
CA THR A 386 -8.35 5.12 3.63
C THR A 386 -7.96 6.13 4.71
N ARG A 387 -7.01 5.76 5.56
CA ARG A 387 -6.59 6.58 6.72
C ARG A 387 -5.10 6.87 6.69
N PHE A 388 -4.73 8.07 7.13
CA PHE A 388 -3.36 8.52 7.28
C PHE A 388 -3.14 9.08 8.69
N VAL A 389 -2.05 8.66 9.34
CA VAL A 389 -1.65 9.13 10.66
C VAL A 389 -0.18 9.51 10.62
N GLY A 390 0.18 10.75 10.99
CA GLY A 390 1.58 11.16 11.04
C GLY A 390 2.30 11.18 9.69
N CYS A 391 1.58 11.16 8.58
CA CYS A 391 2.19 11.07 7.25
C CYS A 391 2.63 12.46 6.73
N THR A 392 3.70 12.47 5.94
CA THR A 392 4.15 13.66 5.21
C THR A 392 3.95 13.45 3.72
N PHE A 393 3.26 14.39 3.08
CA PHE A 393 3.09 14.51 1.65
C PHE A 393 3.97 15.65 1.15
N GLU A 394 4.78 15.41 0.13
CA GLU A 394 5.72 16.40 -0.40
C GLU A 394 5.97 16.14 -1.90
N ASP A 395 6.26 17.15 -2.69
CA ASP A 395 6.61 17.02 -4.12
C ASP A 395 8.13 16.99 -4.35
N ARG A 396 8.84 16.38 -3.40
CA ARG A 396 10.29 16.30 -3.40
C ARG A 396 10.82 15.66 -4.68
N ALA A 397 11.74 16.35 -5.35
CA ALA A 397 12.40 15.83 -6.56
C ALA A 397 13.33 14.64 -6.25
N TYR A 398 13.30 13.62 -7.10
CA TYR A 398 14.14 12.43 -7.03
C TYR A 398 15.27 12.55 -8.07
N HIS A 399 16.53 12.68 -7.62
CA HIS A 399 17.68 12.83 -8.53
C HIS A 399 17.48 13.94 -9.59
N GLY A 400 16.88 15.05 -9.19
CA GLY A 400 16.56 16.18 -10.08
C GLY A 400 15.30 16.00 -10.93
N GLN A 401 14.70 14.80 -10.94
CA GLN A 401 13.40 14.59 -11.58
C GLN A 401 12.27 15.07 -10.65
N PRO A 402 11.32 15.88 -11.15
CA PRO A 402 10.16 16.30 -10.36
C PRO A 402 9.34 15.11 -9.89
N ALA A 403 8.71 15.22 -8.72
CA ALA A 403 7.74 14.23 -8.29
C ALA A 403 6.49 14.28 -9.21
N TYR A 404 5.88 13.13 -9.45
CA TYR A 404 4.77 13.01 -10.40
C TYR A 404 3.45 13.53 -9.81
N GLY A 405 2.64 14.21 -10.64
CA GLY A 405 1.29 14.66 -10.36
C GLY A 405 1.13 16.17 -10.24
N GLN A 406 -0.12 16.66 -10.28
CA GLN A 406 -0.46 18.08 -10.14
C GLN A 406 -0.74 18.48 -8.69
N HIS A 407 -1.21 17.54 -7.87
CA HIS A 407 -1.46 17.74 -6.43
C HIS A 407 -0.81 16.61 -5.64
N LEU A 408 -0.39 16.86 -4.39
CA LEU A 408 0.14 15.81 -3.51
C LEU A 408 -0.92 14.77 -3.12
N LEU A 409 -2.17 15.21 -2.99
CA LEU A 409 -3.34 14.36 -2.82
C LEU A 409 -4.35 14.72 -3.91
N TYR A 410 -4.80 13.74 -4.67
CA TYR A 410 -5.80 13.93 -5.71
C TYR A 410 -6.86 12.82 -5.66
N SER A 411 -8.08 13.19 -5.28
CA SER A 411 -9.24 12.31 -5.22
C SER A 411 -10.43 13.02 -5.84
N ASN A 412 -10.87 12.56 -7.01
CA ASN A 412 -11.88 13.25 -7.81
C ASN A 412 -13.18 12.45 -7.91
N ALA A 413 -14.05 12.62 -6.91
CA ALA A 413 -15.37 11.97 -6.83
C ALA A 413 -15.34 10.44 -6.76
N GLU A 414 -14.27 9.86 -6.20
CA GLU A 414 -14.16 8.40 -6.01
C GLU A 414 -14.13 7.98 -4.54
N ALA A 415 -13.41 8.71 -3.70
CA ALA A 415 -13.20 8.31 -2.32
C ALA A 415 -14.34 8.77 -1.40
N ARG A 416 -14.56 7.99 -0.34
CA ARG A 416 -15.47 8.33 0.76
C ARG A 416 -14.75 8.31 2.11
N ALA A 417 -15.02 9.31 2.93
CA ALA A 417 -14.59 9.40 4.32
C ALA A 417 -13.08 9.29 4.58
N MET A 418 -12.22 9.65 3.61
CA MET A 418 -10.77 9.63 3.83
C MET A 418 -10.39 10.47 5.05
N ARG A 419 -9.47 9.97 5.88
CA ARG A 419 -9.09 10.61 7.14
C ARG A 419 -7.59 10.85 7.24
N PHE A 420 -7.24 12.04 7.71
CA PHE A 420 -5.88 12.49 7.91
C PHE A 420 -5.76 13.00 9.35
N THR A 421 -4.84 12.43 10.12
CA THR A 421 -4.56 12.84 11.50
C THR A 421 -3.08 13.16 11.63
N ASN A 422 -2.73 14.33 12.17
CA ASN A 422 -1.33 14.73 12.35
C ASN A 422 -0.50 14.65 11.06
N CYS A 423 -1.12 14.94 9.90
CA CYS A 423 -0.45 14.87 8.60
C CYS A 423 0.08 16.24 8.17
N ARG A 424 1.19 16.25 7.43
CA ARG A 424 1.80 17.45 6.86
C ARG A 424 1.79 17.38 5.33
N PHE A 425 1.40 18.46 4.68
CA PHE A 425 1.42 18.63 3.23
C PHE A 425 2.35 19.79 2.88
N VAL A 426 3.41 19.53 2.11
CA VAL A 426 4.42 20.53 1.74
C VAL A 426 4.53 20.58 0.23
N GLY A 427 4.05 21.65 -0.38
CA GLY A 427 4.12 21.84 -1.83
C GLY A 427 5.21 22.83 -2.17
N THR A 428 6.26 22.38 -2.87
CA THR A 428 7.34 23.21 -3.40
C THR A 428 7.14 23.56 -4.89
N ARG A 429 6.26 22.82 -5.57
CA ARG A 429 5.91 22.97 -6.99
C ARG A 429 4.46 22.61 -7.33
N ASN A 430 3.86 21.66 -6.62
CA ASN A 430 2.54 21.11 -6.90
C ASN A 430 1.47 21.78 -6.05
N GLY A 431 0.21 21.60 -6.45
CA GLY A 431 -0.93 21.76 -5.57
C GLY A 431 -0.80 20.86 -4.33
N LEU A 432 -1.36 21.25 -3.20
CA LEU A 432 -1.39 20.39 -2.02
C LEU A 432 -2.48 19.33 -2.17
N VAL A 433 -3.72 19.76 -2.43
CA VAL A 433 -4.89 18.88 -2.38
C VAL A 433 -5.92 19.24 -3.44
N SER A 434 -6.35 18.23 -4.18
CA SER A 434 -7.61 18.21 -4.93
C SER A 434 -8.47 17.08 -4.37
N ALA A 435 -9.45 17.41 -3.55
CA ALA A 435 -10.30 16.49 -2.82
C ALA A 435 -11.77 16.79 -3.12
N LYS A 436 -12.37 15.95 -3.95
CA LYS A 436 -13.80 15.91 -4.27
C LYS A 436 -14.41 14.58 -3.81
N PRO A 437 -15.43 14.61 -2.92
CA PRO A 437 -15.99 13.41 -2.35
C PRO A 437 -16.82 12.68 -3.40
N ALA A 438 -16.93 11.35 -3.26
CA ALA A 438 -17.72 10.54 -4.19
C ALA A 438 -19.20 10.91 -4.21
N ALA A 439 -19.73 11.43 -3.11
CA ALA A 439 -21.09 11.88 -3.00
C ALA A 439 -21.18 13.17 -2.17
N PRO A 440 -22.18 14.04 -2.44
CA PRO A 440 -22.44 15.27 -1.70
C PRO A 440 -23.09 15.01 -0.31
N ASP A 441 -22.64 13.98 0.41
CA ASP A 441 -23.19 13.57 1.70
C ASP A 441 -22.14 13.70 2.83
N SER A 442 -22.60 13.63 4.09
CA SER A 442 -21.71 13.71 5.26
C SER A 442 -20.81 12.49 5.41
N ALA A 443 -21.25 11.32 4.92
CA ALA A 443 -20.52 10.06 4.99
C ALA A 443 -19.33 10.02 4.03
N SER A 444 -19.28 10.89 3.03
CA SER A 444 -18.22 10.92 2.01
C SER A 444 -17.17 11.98 2.29
N ARG A 445 -17.40 12.88 3.25
CA ARG A 445 -16.50 14.01 3.55
C ARG A 445 -15.10 13.58 3.97
N PHE A 446 -14.11 14.30 3.47
CA PHE A 446 -12.73 14.22 3.93
C PHE A 446 -12.61 14.80 5.34
N GLN A 447 -11.78 14.16 6.16
CA GLN A 447 -11.56 14.57 7.54
C GLN A 447 -10.09 14.91 7.75
N PHE A 448 -9.79 16.16 8.07
CA PHE A 448 -8.44 16.59 8.44
C PHE A 448 -8.44 16.96 9.91
N ARG A 449 -7.62 16.26 10.67
CA ARG A 449 -7.46 16.49 12.09
C ARG A 449 -6.01 16.79 12.40
N ASP A 450 -5.76 17.90 13.08
CA ASP A 450 -4.41 18.27 13.52
C ASP A 450 -3.40 18.31 12.35
N CYS A 451 -3.83 18.76 11.16
CA CYS A 451 -3.03 18.73 9.93
C CYS A 451 -2.38 20.09 9.63
N ALA A 452 -1.23 20.06 8.94
CA ALA A 452 -0.51 21.24 8.49
C ALA A 452 -0.40 21.27 6.96
N PHE A 453 -0.73 22.41 6.37
CA PHE A 453 -0.63 22.70 4.94
C PHE A 453 0.38 23.82 4.74
N GLU A 454 1.45 23.53 4.01
CA GLU A 454 2.58 24.44 3.82
C GLU A 454 2.79 24.72 2.34
N PHE A 455 2.57 25.98 1.96
CA PHE A 455 2.82 26.48 0.61
C PHE A 455 4.26 26.97 0.52
N ASP A 456 5.15 26.13 0.00
CA ASP A 456 6.59 26.36 -0.10
C ASP A 456 7.05 26.57 -1.55
N THR A 457 6.17 27.13 -2.39
CA THR A 457 6.40 27.28 -3.82
C THR A 457 7.04 28.64 -4.13
N ALA A 458 8.17 28.64 -4.84
CA ALA A 458 8.77 29.87 -5.38
C ALA A 458 8.02 30.39 -6.63
N GLU A 459 7.41 29.48 -7.39
CA GLU A 459 6.63 29.75 -8.60
C GLU A 459 5.16 29.33 -8.39
N PRO A 460 4.19 29.82 -9.20
CA PRO A 460 2.83 29.32 -9.16
C PRO A 460 2.79 27.80 -9.35
N PRO A 461 1.95 27.07 -8.59
CA PRO A 461 1.91 25.62 -8.71
C PRO A 461 1.43 25.19 -10.09
N LEU A 462 1.93 24.04 -10.57
CA LEU A 462 1.44 23.43 -11.81
C LEU A 462 0.05 22.80 -11.57
N GLY A 463 -1.01 23.47 -12.04
CA GLY A 463 -2.35 22.91 -12.08
C GLY A 463 -3.45 23.85 -11.64
N ALA A 464 -4.64 23.29 -11.39
CA ALA A 464 -5.77 24.02 -10.85
C ALA A 464 -5.55 24.37 -9.37
N ALA A 465 -6.31 25.36 -8.88
CA ALA A 465 -6.37 25.74 -7.47
C ALA A 465 -6.55 24.52 -6.55
N ASP A 466 -6.10 24.63 -5.30
CA ASP A 466 -6.39 23.62 -4.29
C ASP A 466 -7.91 23.56 -4.04
N GLN A 467 -8.46 22.35 -4.00
CA GLN A 467 -9.89 22.12 -3.85
C GLN A 467 -10.17 21.15 -2.71
N LEU A 468 -10.93 21.60 -1.72
CA LEU A 468 -11.36 20.81 -0.57
C LEU A 468 -12.89 20.80 -0.52
N THR A 469 -13.51 20.10 -1.46
CA THR A 469 -14.94 20.20 -1.79
C THR A 469 -15.81 19.23 -0.97
N GLY A 470 -15.71 19.26 0.36
CA GLY A 470 -16.42 18.30 1.22
C GLY A 470 -15.57 17.90 2.41
N VAL A 471 -15.25 18.87 3.24
CA VAL A 471 -14.19 18.79 4.25
C VAL A 471 -14.72 19.04 5.66
N VAL A 472 -14.16 18.29 6.61
CA VAL A 472 -14.37 18.46 8.03
C VAL A 472 -13.01 18.63 8.70
N PHE A 473 -12.82 19.78 9.35
CA PHE A 473 -11.64 20.11 10.12
C PHE A 473 -11.87 19.79 11.60
N GLY A 474 -11.02 18.94 12.17
CA GLY A 474 -10.98 18.60 13.59
C GLY A 474 -9.64 18.99 14.22
N GLY A 475 -9.59 19.11 15.55
CA GLY A 475 -8.35 19.45 16.26
C GLY A 475 -7.83 20.83 15.83
N SER A 476 -6.52 21.00 15.61
CA SER A 476 -5.91 22.24 15.13
C SER A 476 -5.33 22.07 13.72
N THR A 477 -6.05 22.53 12.71
CA THR A 477 -5.59 22.52 11.31
C THR A 477 -5.07 23.89 10.90
N ILE A 478 -3.91 23.93 10.24
CA ILE A 478 -3.18 25.17 9.92
C ILE A 478 -2.73 25.22 8.46
N PHE A 479 -2.86 26.39 7.84
CA PHE A 479 -2.33 26.74 6.52
C PHE A 479 -1.28 27.83 6.70
N THR A 480 -0.06 27.62 6.21
CA THR A 480 1.08 28.54 6.32
C THR A 480 1.91 28.59 5.05
N ASN A 481 2.81 29.58 4.96
CA ASN A 481 3.88 29.58 3.96
C ASN A 481 5.08 28.81 4.47
N GLY A 482 5.76 28.12 3.55
CA GLY A 482 7.07 27.56 3.78
C GLY A 482 8.18 28.61 3.63
N PRO A 483 9.42 28.28 4.05
CA PRO A 483 10.54 29.22 4.08
C PRO A 483 11.03 29.67 2.68
N HIS A 484 10.69 28.95 1.61
CA HIS A 484 11.12 29.23 0.24
C HIS A 484 10.05 29.92 -0.61
N ARG A 485 8.92 30.32 -0.03
CA ARG A 485 7.90 31.09 -0.78
C ARG A 485 8.40 32.51 -1.05
N ILE A 486 8.66 32.82 -2.32
CA ILE A 486 9.20 34.12 -2.77
C ILE A 486 8.16 34.95 -3.56
N GLY A 487 7.05 34.35 -4.00
CA GLY A 487 6.06 35.00 -4.85
C GLY A 487 4.94 35.75 -4.11
N SER A 488 4.58 36.92 -4.63
CA SER A 488 3.43 37.76 -4.21
C SER A 488 2.12 37.44 -4.92
N GLN A 489 2.12 36.44 -5.82
CA GLN A 489 0.91 36.07 -6.55
C GLN A 489 -0.12 35.46 -5.58
N PRO A 490 -1.35 36.00 -5.52
CA PRO A 490 -2.40 35.44 -4.70
C PRO A 490 -2.71 34.00 -5.10
N ARG A 491 -2.69 33.07 -4.14
CA ARG A 491 -3.13 31.69 -4.35
C ARG A 491 -4.56 31.51 -3.90
N GLU A 492 -5.39 30.87 -4.72
CA GLU A 492 -6.75 30.54 -4.33
C GLU A 492 -6.84 29.11 -3.79
N ILE A 493 -7.55 28.96 -2.66
CA ILE A 493 -7.91 27.67 -2.07
C ILE A 493 -9.43 27.62 -1.94
N VAL A 494 -10.05 26.65 -2.59
CA VAL A 494 -11.51 26.45 -2.50
C VAL A 494 -11.82 25.54 -1.32
N LEU A 495 -12.60 26.04 -0.36
CA LEU A 495 -13.09 25.28 0.78
C LEU A 495 -14.61 25.09 0.66
N GLY A 496 -15.02 23.86 0.37
CA GLY A 496 -16.41 23.50 0.07
C GLY A 496 -16.71 23.49 -1.43
N SER A 497 -17.92 23.10 -1.80
CA SER A 497 -18.43 23.07 -3.17
C SER A 497 -19.81 23.69 -3.22
N ALA A 498 -20.03 24.56 -4.20
CA ALA A 498 -21.33 25.17 -4.47
C ALA A 498 -22.46 24.14 -4.60
N GLU A 499 -22.16 22.93 -5.05
CA GLU A 499 -23.15 21.84 -5.24
C GLU A 499 -23.71 21.33 -3.91
N THR A 500 -22.96 21.45 -2.81
CA THR A 500 -23.29 20.84 -1.52
C THR A 500 -23.25 21.89 -0.40
N PRO A 501 -24.40 22.30 0.16
CA PRO A 501 -24.43 23.18 1.32
C PRO A 501 -23.64 22.61 2.50
N ASN A 502 -23.01 23.47 3.30
CA ASN A 502 -22.25 23.08 4.48
C ASN A 502 -21.14 22.06 4.18
N SER A 503 -20.54 22.13 2.99
CA SER A 503 -19.48 21.24 2.53
C SER A 503 -18.12 21.54 3.15
N ALA A 504 -17.98 22.66 3.88
CA ALA A 504 -16.84 22.91 4.75
C ALA A 504 -17.32 23.08 6.20
N VAL A 505 -16.71 22.35 7.14
CA VAL A 505 -17.09 22.38 8.56
C VAL A 505 -15.84 22.41 9.43
N VAL A 506 -15.82 23.29 10.43
CA VAL A 506 -14.91 23.20 11.58
C VAL A 506 -15.68 22.56 12.74
N GLN A 507 -15.22 21.42 13.21
CA GLN A 507 -15.90 20.67 14.28
C GLN A 507 -15.93 21.45 15.59
N ALA A 508 -16.82 21.04 16.48
CA ALA A 508 -16.90 21.60 17.82
C ALA A 508 -15.55 21.49 18.56
N GLY A 509 -15.15 22.57 19.24
CA GLY A 509 -13.87 22.63 19.94
C GLY A 509 -12.62 22.57 19.07
N SER A 510 -12.76 22.65 17.73
CA SER A 510 -11.64 22.58 16.79
C SER A 510 -11.25 23.96 16.28
N GLN A 511 -10.05 24.08 15.73
CA GLN A 511 -9.48 25.31 15.22
C GLN A 511 -9.01 25.14 13.77
N LEU A 512 -9.36 26.12 12.92
CA LEU A 512 -8.84 26.29 11.58
C LEU A 512 -8.05 27.61 11.52
N GLN A 513 -6.77 27.54 11.14
CA GLN A 513 -5.88 28.70 11.08
C GLN A 513 -5.45 28.94 9.63
N LEU A 514 -5.86 30.09 9.07
CA LEU A 514 -5.57 30.53 7.72
C LEU A 514 -4.46 31.58 7.80
N LEU A 515 -3.21 31.13 7.84
CA LEU A 515 -2.04 31.95 8.17
C LEU A 515 -1.00 32.01 7.04
N ALA A 516 -1.40 31.66 5.82
CA ALA A 516 -0.56 31.82 4.63
C ALA A 516 -0.84 33.20 4.00
N PRO A 517 0.09 34.17 4.09
CA PRO A 517 0.00 35.42 3.34
C PRO A 517 -0.20 35.19 1.85
N ASP A 518 -0.85 36.14 1.19
CA ASP A 518 -1.15 36.12 -0.24
C ASP A 518 -1.93 34.86 -0.65
N CYS A 519 -2.85 34.43 0.21
CA CYS A 519 -3.82 33.37 -0.07
C CYS A 519 -5.26 33.89 0.09
N ARG A 520 -6.11 33.55 -0.87
CA ARG A 520 -7.57 33.74 -0.85
C ARG A 520 -8.24 32.39 -0.63
N TYR A 521 -8.97 32.25 0.48
CA TYR A 521 -9.72 31.06 0.82
C TYR A 521 -11.18 31.29 0.42
N LEU A 522 -11.64 30.62 -0.62
CA LEU A 522 -12.95 30.81 -1.22
C LEU A 522 -13.98 29.85 -0.60
N LEU A 523 -15.13 30.37 -0.19
CA LEU A 523 -16.23 29.61 0.43
C LEU A 523 -17.47 29.59 -0.49
N PRO A 524 -17.45 28.85 -1.62
CA PRO A 524 -18.56 28.85 -2.58
C PRO A 524 -19.86 28.25 -2.02
N ALA A 525 -19.81 27.47 -0.93
CA ALA A 525 -21.00 26.98 -0.24
C ALA A 525 -21.05 27.38 1.23
N GLY A 526 -20.27 28.39 1.60
CA GLY A 526 -20.14 28.82 2.98
C GLY A 526 -19.29 27.89 3.84
N LEU A 527 -19.33 28.13 5.15
CA LEU A 527 -18.53 27.44 6.16
C LEU A 527 -19.31 27.37 7.46
N VAL A 528 -19.34 26.19 8.09
CA VAL A 528 -19.95 26.01 9.41
C VAL A 528 -18.84 25.92 10.46
N VAL A 529 -18.79 26.89 11.37
CA VAL A 529 -17.96 26.81 12.57
C VAL A 529 -18.81 26.26 13.71
N GLY A 530 -18.55 25.01 14.09
CA GLY A 530 -19.28 24.31 15.14
C GLY A 530 -19.12 24.95 16.51
N ARG A 531 -19.93 24.51 17.49
CA ARG A 531 -19.93 25.05 18.86
C ARG A 531 -18.53 25.06 19.47
N SER A 532 -18.12 26.19 20.04
CA SER A 532 -16.76 26.37 20.59
C SER A 532 -15.62 26.15 19.58
N GLY A 533 -15.93 26.10 18.28
CA GLY A 533 -14.93 26.07 17.21
C GLY A 533 -14.31 27.45 16.99
N SER A 534 -13.17 27.46 16.31
CA SER A 534 -12.36 28.67 16.09
C SER A 534 -11.89 28.73 14.64
N VAL A 535 -12.02 29.90 14.02
CA VAL A 535 -11.38 30.21 12.74
C VAL A 535 -10.53 31.46 12.92
N VAL A 536 -9.29 31.43 12.45
CA VAL A 536 -8.36 32.56 12.52
C VAL A 536 -7.89 32.91 11.11
N ILE A 537 -8.02 34.17 10.72
CA ILE A 537 -7.47 34.72 9.48
C ILE A 537 -6.27 35.58 9.84
N GLY A 538 -5.09 35.17 9.39
CA GLY A 538 -3.80 35.83 9.65
C GLY A 538 -3.53 37.01 8.72
N ALA A 539 -2.42 37.71 8.99
CA ALA A 539 -1.96 38.83 8.17
C ALA A 539 -1.70 38.39 6.71
N GLY A 540 -2.18 39.18 5.75
CA GLY A 540 -2.05 38.91 4.32
C GLY A 540 -2.95 37.77 3.80
N SER A 541 -3.73 37.11 4.67
CA SER A 541 -4.70 36.09 4.26
C SER A 541 -6.08 36.71 4.08
N THR A 542 -6.84 36.21 3.10
CA THR A 542 -8.22 36.64 2.84
C THR A 542 -9.17 35.45 2.87
N LEU A 543 -10.21 35.49 3.72
CA LEU A 543 -11.34 34.56 3.65
C LEU A 543 -12.47 35.23 2.86
N VAL A 544 -12.93 34.59 1.78
CA VAL A 544 -13.95 35.13 0.88
C VAL A 544 -15.20 34.27 0.97
N VAL A 545 -16.32 34.85 1.39
CA VAL A 545 -17.64 34.24 1.16
C VAL A 545 -18.02 34.58 -0.27
N SER A 546 -17.93 33.59 -1.15
CA SER A 546 -18.01 33.80 -2.60
C SER A 546 -19.46 33.79 -3.09
N GLU A 547 -19.82 34.71 -3.98
CA GLU A 547 -21.13 34.70 -4.65
C GLU A 547 -21.30 33.41 -5.47
N GLN A 548 -22.52 32.87 -5.50
CA GLN A 548 -22.87 31.76 -6.39
C GLN A 548 -24.25 31.99 -7.00
N ALA A 549 -24.35 31.84 -8.32
CA ALA A 549 -25.60 32.03 -9.05
C ALA A 549 -26.72 31.15 -8.47
N GLY A 550 -27.84 31.77 -8.08
CA GLY A 550 -29.03 31.10 -7.56
C GLY A 550 -28.88 30.50 -6.15
N LYS A 551 -27.80 30.80 -5.44
CA LYS A 551 -27.52 30.30 -4.08
C LYS A 551 -27.11 31.45 -3.16
N VAL A 552 -27.26 31.24 -1.86
CA VAL A 552 -26.79 32.19 -0.82
C VAL A 552 -25.77 31.47 0.05
N PRO A 553 -24.48 31.51 -0.30
CA PRO A 553 -23.42 30.92 0.51
C PRO A 553 -23.39 31.54 1.91
N GLU A 554 -23.35 30.70 2.93
CA GLU A 554 -23.48 31.12 4.34
C GLU A 554 -22.26 30.75 5.18
N LEU A 555 -21.60 31.76 5.74
CA LEU A 555 -20.64 31.57 6.82
C LEU A 555 -21.37 31.62 8.16
N TYR A 556 -21.53 30.46 8.79
CA TYR A 556 -22.19 30.30 10.08
C TYR A 556 -21.16 30.15 11.21
N VAL A 557 -21.24 31.04 12.21
CA VAL A 557 -20.43 30.98 13.44
C VAL A 557 -21.32 30.52 14.60
N GLY A 558 -21.18 29.26 15.00
CA GLY A 558 -22.03 28.62 16.00
C GLY A 558 -21.93 29.19 17.43
N PRO A 559 -22.82 28.81 18.35
CA PRO A 559 -22.78 29.27 19.74
C PRO A 559 -21.40 29.01 20.35
N THR A 560 -20.90 29.98 21.11
CA THR A 560 -19.55 29.96 21.73
C THR A 560 -18.38 29.77 20.77
N ALA A 561 -18.62 29.70 19.46
CA ALA A 561 -17.58 29.67 18.44
C ALA A 561 -17.04 31.08 18.21
N ARG A 562 -15.84 31.16 17.63
CA ARG A 562 -15.18 32.44 17.34
C ARG A 562 -14.56 32.44 15.94
N LEU A 563 -14.81 33.51 15.19
CA LEU A 563 -14.07 33.86 13.99
C LEU A 563 -13.25 35.12 14.28
N VAL A 564 -11.93 35.06 14.10
CA VAL A 564 -11.02 36.17 14.37
C VAL A 564 -10.31 36.57 13.09
N VAL A 565 -10.51 37.82 12.67
CA VAL A 565 -9.71 38.46 11.63
C VAL A 565 -8.60 39.24 12.34
N ARG A 566 -7.37 38.73 12.27
CA ARG A 566 -6.22 39.38 12.90
C ARG A 566 -5.76 40.58 12.10
N LYS A 567 -4.97 41.45 12.73
CA LYS A 567 -4.32 42.60 12.07
C LYS A 567 -3.69 42.19 10.73
N GLY A 568 -4.03 42.91 9.66
CA GLY A 568 -3.60 42.67 8.28
C GLY A 568 -4.33 41.53 7.55
N GLY A 569 -5.23 40.80 8.20
CA GLY A 569 -6.09 39.80 7.57
C GLY A 569 -7.38 40.42 7.03
N THR A 570 -8.04 39.71 6.12
CA THR A 570 -9.28 40.18 5.48
C THR A 570 -10.40 39.14 5.51
N LEU A 571 -11.60 39.56 5.90
CA LEU A 571 -12.85 38.83 5.63
C LEU A 571 -13.64 39.60 4.57
N GLU A 572 -13.87 38.98 3.41
CA GLU A 572 -14.58 39.54 2.26
C GLU A 572 -15.92 38.84 2.07
N MET A 573 -17.01 39.61 1.99
CA MET A 573 -18.35 39.13 1.66
C MET A 573 -18.78 39.69 0.30
N GLN A 574 -18.96 38.80 -0.67
CA GLN A 574 -19.42 39.14 -2.02
C GLN A 574 -20.95 39.34 -2.08
N PRO A 575 -21.51 39.87 -3.18
CA PRO A 575 -22.95 39.99 -3.36
C PRO A 575 -23.70 38.69 -3.06
N HIS A 576 -24.91 38.83 -2.53
CA HIS A 576 -25.81 37.69 -2.30
C HIS A 576 -25.23 36.59 -1.39
N THR A 577 -24.33 36.96 -0.48
CA THR A 577 -23.79 36.06 0.55
C THR A 577 -24.29 36.42 1.94
N LYS A 578 -24.10 35.50 2.89
CA LYS A 578 -24.60 35.66 4.26
C LYS A 578 -23.56 35.26 5.30
N VAL A 579 -23.51 36.03 6.39
CA VAL A 579 -22.81 35.67 7.63
C VAL A 579 -23.83 35.60 8.77
N THR A 580 -23.97 34.44 9.40
CA THR A 580 -24.84 34.25 10.58
C THR A 580 -24.01 34.01 11.82
N LEU A 581 -24.23 34.83 12.85
CA LEU A 581 -23.46 34.82 14.09
C LEU A 581 -24.34 34.37 15.26
N ALA A 582 -24.13 33.15 15.73
CA ALA A 582 -24.58 32.69 17.06
C ALA A 582 -23.45 32.78 18.11
N GLY A 583 -22.20 32.82 17.64
CA GLY A 583 -20.98 33.09 18.40
C GLY A 583 -20.40 34.47 18.09
N GLU A 584 -19.08 34.58 18.09
CA GLU A 584 -18.39 35.87 18.00
C GLU A 584 -17.60 36.01 16.69
N LEU A 585 -17.78 37.14 15.99
CA LEU A 585 -16.87 37.61 14.95
C LEU A 585 -16.09 38.80 15.52
N VAL A 586 -14.76 38.67 15.61
CA VAL A 586 -13.84 39.72 16.06
C VAL A 586 -12.98 40.16 14.88
N VAL A 587 -13.03 41.44 14.56
CA VAL A 587 -12.14 42.11 13.60
C VAL A 587 -11.19 42.98 14.42
N GLU A 588 -9.92 42.59 14.48
CA GLU A 588 -8.90 43.31 15.26
C GLU A 588 -8.51 44.64 14.60
N GLU A 589 -7.93 45.55 15.38
CA GLU A 589 -7.43 46.82 14.86
C GLU A 589 -6.41 46.58 13.73
N GLY A 590 -6.64 47.22 12.58
CA GLY A 590 -5.85 47.03 11.36
C GLY A 590 -6.15 45.76 10.59
N ALA A 591 -7.22 45.03 10.92
CA ALA A 591 -7.81 43.99 10.07
C ALA A 591 -8.90 44.59 9.16
N HIS A 592 -9.27 43.87 8.11
CA HIS A 592 -10.26 44.33 7.12
C HIS A 592 -11.51 43.45 7.13
N PHE A 593 -12.68 44.09 7.19
CA PHE A 593 -13.98 43.46 6.98
C PHE A 593 -14.68 44.15 5.81
N VAL A 594 -14.63 43.52 4.64
CA VAL A 594 -15.16 44.05 3.38
C VAL A 594 -16.51 43.40 3.14
N ARG A 595 -17.56 44.22 3.07
CA ARG A 595 -18.94 43.76 2.90
C ARG A 595 -19.58 44.46 1.70
N ASP A 596 -19.99 43.66 0.72
CA ASP A 596 -20.85 44.15 -0.36
C ASP A 596 -22.24 44.59 0.16
N ALA A 597 -22.83 45.60 -0.47
CA ALA A 597 -24.13 46.14 -0.08
C ALA A 597 -25.26 45.09 -0.12
N GLN A 598 -25.14 44.08 -0.99
CA GLN A 598 -26.10 42.99 -1.15
C GLN A 598 -25.81 41.79 -0.24
N ALA A 599 -24.75 41.84 0.57
CA ALA A 599 -24.42 40.77 1.52
C ALA A 599 -25.11 40.99 2.89
N GLU A 600 -25.58 39.91 3.52
CA GLU A 600 -26.31 39.95 4.79
C GLU A 600 -25.41 39.56 5.98
N VAL A 601 -25.43 40.33 7.06
CA VAL A 601 -24.86 39.93 8.36
C VAL A 601 -25.99 39.85 9.38
N ARG A 602 -26.18 38.67 9.97
CA ARG A 602 -27.26 38.42 10.92
C ARG A 602 -26.72 37.90 12.25
N GLN A 603 -27.01 38.63 13.34
CA GLN A 603 -26.75 38.17 14.70
C GLN A 603 -27.97 37.43 15.25
N ILE A 604 -27.76 36.27 15.86
CA ILE A 604 -28.81 35.47 16.50
C ILE A 604 -28.40 35.06 17.92
N GLY A 605 -29.37 35.01 18.82
CA GLY A 605 -29.13 34.66 20.23
C GLY A 605 -28.09 35.58 20.88
N LYS A 606 -26.96 35.01 21.31
CA LYS A 606 -25.85 35.74 21.95
C LYS A 606 -24.74 36.15 20.98
N GLY A 607 -24.95 36.00 19.67
CA GLY A 607 -23.92 36.27 18.68
C GLY A 607 -23.56 37.75 18.60
N ARG A 608 -22.29 38.06 18.32
CA ARG A 608 -21.75 39.43 18.33
C ARG A 608 -20.77 39.64 17.19
N LEU A 609 -20.84 40.82 16.57
CA LEU A 609 -19.80 41.39 15.73
C LEU A 609 -19.06 42.44 16.54
N GLN A 610 -17.74 42.30 16.69
CA GLN A 610 -16.85 43.28 17.31
C GLN A 610 -15.88 43.82 16.28
N LEU A 611 -15.96 45.12 16.02
CA LEU A 611 -15.00 45.87 15.22
C LEU A 611 -14.14 46.66 16.22
N LYS A 612 -12.84 46.36 16.29
CA LYS A 612 -11.91 46.98 17.24
C LYS A 612 -11.06 48.06 16.60
#